data_AF-A0A657IUE8-F1
#
_entry.id   AF-A0A657IUE8-F1
#
_cell.length_a   1.000
_cell.length_b   1.000
_cell.length_c   1.000
_cell.angle_alpha   90.00
_cell.angle_beta   90.00
_cell.angle_gamma   90.00
#
_symmetry.space_group_name_H-M   'P 1'
#
loop_
_entity.id
_entity.type
_entity.pdbx_description
1 polymer ?
#
loop_
_entity_poly.entity_id
_entity_poly.type
_entity_poly.pdbx_seq_one_letter_code
_entity_poly.pdbx_strand_id
1 'polypeptide(L)'
;MRPEVYLRIGGFSEEYTGYGGEDTDFAYSAHSAGVDLAWVGGAHAFHQYHPVSSPPVEHLTEILDNARLFHRRWGVWPMRGWLEAFAERGLARWDPQRGWLLAE
;
A
#
# COMPACT_ATOMS: atom_id res chain seq x y z
N MET A 1 4.88 14.55 12.60
CA MET A 1 4.14 13.79 13.64
C MET A 1 4.96 13.83 14.92
N ARG A 2 4.32 13.91 16.10
CA ARG A 2 5.07 13.82 17.38
C ARG A 2 5.39 12.35 17.71
N PRO A 3 6.56 12.01 18.29
CA PRO A 3 6.97 10.62 18.52
C PRO A 3 5.95 9.77 19.30
N GLU A 4 5.29 10.35 20.31
CA GLU A 4 4.27 9.66 21.11
C GLU A 4 3.03 9.28 20.30
N VAL A 5 2.69 10.05 19.25
CA VAL A 5 1.59 9.71 18.34
C VAL A 5 2.00 8.55 17.44
N TYR A 6 3.23 8.53 16.95
CA TYR A 6 3.76 7.42 16.14
C TYR A 6 3.72 6.09 16.92
N LEU A 7 4.19 6.12 18.17
CA LEU A 7 4.16 4.96 19.07
C LEU A 7 2.72 4.52 19.39
N ARG A 8 1.79 5.45 19.55
CA ARG A 8 0.37 5.14 19.75
C ARG A 8 -0.27 4.44 18.55
N ILE A 9 0.15 4.79 17.33
CA ILE A 9 -0.32 4.13 16.10
C ILE A 9 0.25 2.71 15.99
N GLY A 10 1.42 2.45 16.60
CA GLY A 10 2.14 1.18 16.49
C GLY A 10 3.23 1.19 15.41
N GLY A 11 3.49 2.35 14.79
CA GLY A 11 4.47 2.49 13.71
C GLY A 11 4.08 1.80 12.41
N PHE A 12 5.02 1.71 11.47
CA PHE A 12 4.87 0.90 10.26
C PHE A 12 4.91 -0.59 10.59
N SER A 13 4.09 -1.38 9.90
CA SER A 13 4.14 -2.83 9.98
C SER A 13 5.39 -3.38 9.28
N GLU A 14 6.25 -4.07 10.02
CA GLU A 14 7.48 -4.70 9.48
C GLU A 14 7.20 -5.92 8.58
N GLU A 15 5.95 -6.37 8.48
CA GLU A 15 5.55 -7.45 7.57
C GLU A 15 5.55 -7.03 6.09
N TYR A 16 5.48 -5.73 5.80
CA TYR A 16 5.57 -5.22 4.42
C TYR A 16 7.02 -5.26 3.97
N THR A 17 7.26 -5.77 2.76
CA THR A 17 8.60 -5.82 2.17
C THR A 17 8.59 -5.22 0.77
N GLY A 18 9.73 -4.68 0.34
CA GLY A 18 9.86 -4.02 -0.95
C GLY A 18 9.00 -2.77 -1.06
N TYR A 19 8.09 -2.75 -2.04
CA TYR A 19 7.35 -1.55 -2.42
C TYR A 19 5.84 -1.79 -2.48
N GLY A 20 5.07 -0.87 -1.89
CA GLY A 20 3.63 -0.77 -2.07
C GLY A 20 2.81 -1.21 -0.87
N GLY A 21 1.85 -0.37 -0.49
CA GLY A 21 0.82 -0.66 0.52
C GLY A 21 1.18 -0.28 1.95
N GLU A 22 2.46 -0.08 2.28
CA GLU A 22 2.96 0.22 3.62
C GLU A 22 2.46 1.58 4.15
N ASP A 23 2.51 2.63 3.34
CA ASP A 23 1.99 3.95 3.69
C ASP A 23 0.46 3.93 3.88
N THR A 24 -0.23 3.11 3.07
CA THR A 24 -1.68 2.94 3.19
C THR A 24 -2.04 2.19 4.47
N ASP A 25 -1.28 1.16 4.84
CA ASP A 25 -1.46 0.41 6.10
C ASP A 25 -1.23 1.31 7.32
N PHE A 26 -0.19 2.15 7.27
CA PHE A 26 0.09 3.11 8.32
C PHE A 26 -1.05 4.12 8.47
N ALA A 27 -1.63 4.59 7.37
CA ALA A 27 -2.80 5.48 7.40
C ALA A 27 -4.05 4.79 7.99
N TYR A 28 -4.32 3.53 7.66
CA TYR A 28 -5.43 2.75 8.25
C TYR A 28 -5.22 2.48 9.75
N SER A 29 -3.97 2.21 10.14
CA SER A 29 -3.58 2.06 11.54
C SER A 29 -3.79 3.37 12.31
N ALA A 30 -3.42 4.50 11.71
CA ALA A 30 -3.65 5.82 12.28
C ALA A 30 -5.14 6.11 12.48
N HIS A 31 -5.96 5.83 11.46
CA HIS A 31 -7.41 5.98 11.54
C HIS A 31 -8.01 5.10 12.65
N SER A 32 -7.61 3.83 12.73
CA SER A 32 -8.07 2.89 13.76
C SER A 32 -7.65 3.30 15.18
N ALA A 33 -6.53 4.01 15.32
CA ALA A 33 -6.06 4.58 16.57
C ALA A 33 -6.67 5.97 16.89
N GLY A 34 -7.67 6.43 16.12
CA GLY A 34 -8.31 7.73 16.30
C GLY A 34 -7.37 8.91 16.02
N VAL A 35 -6.44 8.75 15.08
CA VAL A 35 -5.50 9.79 14.65
C VAL A 35 -5.90 10.28 13.26
N ASP A 36 -6.32 11.53 13.19
CA ASP A 36 -6.74 12.15 11.93
C ASP A 36 -5.55 12.55 11.06
N LEU A 37 -5.77 12.50 9.74
CA LEU A 37 -4.89 13.09 8.75
C LEU A 37 -5.36 14.51 8.42
N ALA A 38 -4.42 15.45 8.41
CA ALA A 38 -4.69 16.85 8.11
C ALA A 38 -3.76 17.37 7.01
N TRP A 39 -4.33 18.14 6.08
CA TRP A 39 -3.57 18.93 5.12
C TRP A 39 -3.09 20.23 5.78
N VAL A 40 -1.78 20.47 5.73
CA VAL A 40 -1.17 21.67 6.34
C VAL A 40 -0.82 22.66 5.24
N GLY A 41 -1.64 23.72 5.11
CA GLY A 41 -1.35 24.82 4.19
C GLY A 41 -0.01 25.50 4.51
N GLY A 42 0.75 25.84 3.48
CA GLY A 42 2.06 26.50 3.62
C GLY A 42 3.23 25.56 3.93
N ALA A 43 2.98 24.30 4.25
CA ALA A 43 4.01 23.27 4.43
C ALA A 43 4.38 22.60 3.10
N HIS A 44 4.91 23.38 2.15
CA HIS A 44 5.28 22.85 0.83
C HIS A 44 6.47 21.88 0.94
N ALA A 45 6.33 20.72 0.32
CA ALA A 45 7.40 19.76 0.11
C ALA A 45 7.45 19.42 -1.38
N PHE A 46 8.63 19.54 -2.00
CA PHE A 46 8.84 19.18 -3.40
C PHE A 46 9.36 17.74 -3.45
N HIS A 47 8.67 16.89 -4.20
CA HIS A 47 9.14 15.56 -4.52
C HIS A 47 9.84 15.60 -5.88
N GLN A 48 11.12 15.23 -5.93
CA GLN A 48 11.83 15.14 -7.19
C GLN A 48 11.25 13.97 -7.98
N TYR A 49 10.55 14.29 -9.07
CA TYR A 49 10.08 13.27 -9.99
C TYR A 49 11.24 12.44 -10.53
N HIS A 50 11.05 11.13 -10.57
CA HIS A 50 11.87 10.20 -11.30
C HIS A 50 10.96 9.25 -12.09
N PRO A 51 11.41 8.72 -13.25
CA PRO A 51 10.63 7.74 -13.99
C PRO A 51 10.31 6.52 -13.12
N VAL A 52 9.05 6.11 -13.15
CA VAL A 52 8.57 4.85 -12.58
C VAL A 52 7.59 4.25 -13.58
N SER A 53 7.57 2.93 -13.73
CA SER A 53 6.57 2.28 -14.55
C SER A 53 5.18 2.42 -13.90
N SER A 54 4.13 2.46 -14.70
CA SER A 54 2.75 2.55 -14.21
C SER A 54 1.89 1.48 -14.90
N PRO A 55 1.45 0.42 -14.20
CA PRO A 55 1.81 0.10 -12.81
C PRO A 55 3.29 -0.28 -12.67
N PRO A 56 3.85 -0.22 -11.44
CA PRO A 56 5.25 -0.53 -11.12
C PRO A 56 5.58 -2.02 -11.32
N VAL A 57 5.81 -2.45 -12.56
CA VAL A 57 6.01 -3.86 -12.93
C VAL A 57 7.26 -4.47 -12.29
N GLU A 58 8.25 -3.64 -11.95
CA GLU A 58 9.48 -4.05 -11.28
C GLU A 58 9.24 -4.50 -9.83
N HIS A 59 8.07 -4.18 -9.27
CA HIS A 59 7.65 -4.51 -7.90
C HIS A 59 6.38 -5.38 -7.88
N LEU A 60 6.08 -6.06 -8.98
CA LEU A 60 4.84 -6.84 -9.14
C LEU A 60 4.64 -7.84 -7.99
N THR A 61 5.65 -8.65 -7.68
CA THR A 61 5.55 -9.70 -6.65
C THR A 61 5.29 -9.10 -5.28
N GLU A 62 6.07 -8.08 -4.91
CA GLU A 62 5.95 -7.38 -3.63
C GLU A 62 4.59 -6.71 -3.49
N ILE A 63 4.05 -6.11 -4.55
CA ILE A 63 2.72 -5.51 -4.53
C ILE A 63 1.63 -6.55 -4.33
N LEU A 64 1.72 -7.72 -4.98
CA LEU A 64 0.75 -8.79 -4.79
C LEU A 64 0.80 -9.36 -3.37
N ASP A 65 2.00 -9.55 -2.82
CA ASP A 65 2.20 -10.01 -1.45
C ASP A 65 1.69 -9.00 -0.43
N ASN A 66 2.06 -7.73 -0.59
CA ASN A 66 1.63 -6.64 0.27
C ASN A 66 0.12 -6.37 0.15
N ALA A 67 -0.49 -6.56 -1.03
CA ALA A 67 -1.93 -6.46 -1.19
C ALA A 67 -2.68 -7.56 -0.41
N ARG A 68 -2.16 -8.79 -0.41
CA ARG A 68 -2.72 -9.90 0.38
C ARG A 68 -2.53 -9.67 1.88
N LEU A 69 -1.38 -9.15 2.29
CA LEU A 69 -1.10 -8.72 3.67
C LEU A 69 -2.10 -7.65 4.12
N PHE A 70 -2.28 -6.59 3.33
CA PHE A 70 -3.23 -5.52 3.64
C PHE A 70 -4.67 -6.04 3.71
N HIS A 71 -5.09 -6.88 2.76
CA HIS A 71 -6.41 -7.48 2.78
C HIS A 71 -6.64 -8.35 4.02
N ARG A 72 -5.61 -9.10 4.46
CA ARG A 72 -5.69 -9.87 5.71
C ARG A 72 -5.89 -8.96 6.94
N ARG A 73 -5.26 -7.78 6.95
CA ARG A 73 -5.32 -6.82 8.06
C ARG A 73 -6.63 -6.03 8.10
N TRP A 74 -7.16 -5.65 6.93
CA TRP A 74 -8.25 -4.67 6.83
C TRP A 74 -9.50 -5.15 6.08
N GLY A 75 -9.48 -6.35 5.48
CA GLY A 75 -10.62 -6.92 4.75
C GLY A 75 -10.95 -6.22 3.42
N VAL A 76 -10.08 -5.33 2.93
CA VAL A 76 -10.22 -4.63 1.66
C VAL A 76 -8.91 -4.66 0.89
N TRP A 77 -8.97 -4.53 -0.44
CA TRP A 77 -7.77 -4.57 -1.29
C TRP A 77 -7.18 -3.16 -1.50
N PRO A 78 -5.88 -2.95 -1.24
CA PRO A 78 -5.22 -1.68 -1.54
C PRO A 78 -4.87 -1.62 -3.03
N MET A 79 -4.43 -0.45 -3.51
CA MET A 79 -3.80 -0.31 -4.84
C MET A 79 -4.60 -0.93 -6.01
N ARG A 80 -5.94 -0.94 -5.92
CA ARG A 80 -6.80 -1.68 -6.86
C ARG A 80 -6.52 -1.37 -8.33
N GLY A 81 -6.27 -0.10 -8.67
CA GLY A 81 -5.93 0.29 -10.04
C GLY A 81 -4.64 -0.36 -10.56
N TRP A 82 -3.64 -0.61 -9.71
CA TRP A 82 -2.45 -1.36 -10.11
C TRP A 82 -2.73 -2.85 -10.25
N LEU A 83 -3.49 -3.44 -9.31
CA LEU A 83 -3.85 -4.86 -9.34
C LEU A 83 -4.65 -5.20 -10.60
N GLU A 84 -5.64 -4.37 -10.93
CA GLU A 84 -6.44 -4.46 -12.15
C GLU A 84 -5.56 -4.28 -13.39
N ALA A 85 -4.68 -3.26 -13.43
CA ALA A 85 -3.78 -3.03 -14.57
C ALA A 85 -2.74 -4.14 -14.78
N PHE A 86 -2.27 -4.80 -13.72
CA PHE A 86 -1.42 -5.99 -13.85
C PHE A 86 -2.18 -7.14 -14.50
N ALA A 87 -3.45 -7.36 -14.13
CA ALA A 87 -4.26 -8.40 -14.74
C ALA A 87 -4.62 -8.13 -16.20
N GLU A 88 -4.91 -6.87 -16.55
CA GLU A 88 -5.10 -6.46 -17.95
C GLU A 88 -3.86 -6.74 -18.82
N ARG A 89 -2.67 -6.67 -18.23
CA ARG A 89 -1.39 -6.98 -18.89
C ARG A 89 -1.01 -8.46 -18.85
N GLY A 90 -1.85 -9.31 -18.25
CA GLY A 90 -1.55 -10.74 -18.08
C GLY A 90 -0.39 -11.02 -17.12
N LEU A 91 -0.10 -10.09 -16.20
CA LEU A 91 0.96 -10.22 -15.19
C LEU A 91 0.43 -10.75 -13.84
N ALA A 92 -0.86 -10.53 -13.57
CA ALA A 92 -1.54 -11.01 -12.37
C ALA A 92 -2.90 -11.62 -12.73
N ARG A 93 -3.49 -12.37 -11.80
CA ARG A 93 -4.84 -12.91 -11.92
C ARG A 93 -5.56 -12.87 -10.58
N TRP A 94 -6.89 -12.76 -10.65
CA TRP A 94 -7.76 -12.89 -9.48
C TRP A 94 -8.08 -14.36 -9.22
N ASP A 95 -7.94 -14.79 -7.97
CA ASP A 95 -8.37 -16.07 -7.46
C ASP A 95 -9.42 -15.86 -6.35
N PRO A 96 -10.63 -16.43 -6.45
CA PRO A 96 -11.69 -16.21 -5.45
C PRO A 96 -11.35 -16.69 -4.03
N GLN A 97 -10.42 -17.63 -3.88
CA GLN A 97 -10.04 -18.20 -2.58
C GLN A 97 -8.77 -17.56 -2.02
N ARG A 98 -7.84 -17.17 -2.91
CA ARG A 98 -6.48 -16.73 -2.54
C ARG A 98 -6.23 -15.24 -2.80
N GLY A 99 -7.13 -14.57 -3.50
CA GLY A 99 -6.99 -13.17 -3.90
C GLY A 99 -6.11 -12.99 -5.14
N TRP A 100 -5.33 -11.92 -5.18
CA TRP A 100 -4.45 -11.63 -6.32
C TRP A 100 -3.19 -12.49 -6.32
N LEU A 101 -2.89 -13.10 -7.46
CA LEU A 101 -1.74 -13.99 -7.68
C LEU A 101 -1.00 -13.58 -8.95
N LEU A 102 0.26 -14.00 -9.09
CA LEU A 102 0.98 -13.92 -10.37
C LEU A 102 0.25 -14.71 -11.45
N ALA A 103 0.29 -14.21 -12.68
CA ALA A 103 -0.10 -14.97 -13.85
C ALA A 103 0.94 -16.07 -14.14
N GLU A 104 0.46 -17.21 -14.66
CA GLU A 104 1.30 -18.34 -15.08
C GLU A 104 1.81 -18.17 -16.51
#